data_AF-N9V440-F1
#
_entry.id   AF-N9V440-F1
#
_cell.length_a   1.000
_cell.length_b   1.000
_cell.length_c   1.000
_cell.angle_alpha   90.00
_cell.angle_beta   90.00
_cell.angle_gamma   90.00
#
_symmetry.space_group_name_H-M   'P 1'
#
loop_
_entity.id
_entity.type
_entity.pdbx_description
1 polymer ?
#
loop_
_entity_poly.entity_id
_entity_poly.type
_entity_poly.pdbx_seq_one_letter_code
_entity_poly.pdbx_strand_id
1 'polypeptide(L)'
;MKIKQNDIMKIKDLKERDIELVYACDFLITDHPRFEFFDDNQLIVGETREFNQIIGNVGKERIKLQPTVVLNEKIELTVEPKLVILSKGKCVTFHYTIKPLCSTHITESVVINILHFNDNREESLKVDIEGMTNITNILDFDELEIKKKVGEGSFGIVYKGFFRGESVAIKTLKSDSMLDEQLDEFKKEVSMLDKFRSEYIVHFYGAVFIPNKICMVTEYAKYGSLFHLIFKQGMKKLPKEAVRIKICMDAARGIEYLHQNGILHRDIKPDNLLIFSLDKNVPVFAKITDFGSSRNINSMMTNMTFTKGIGTPVYMAPEVLDQSRYKTAADVFSLSVTMFETMKWGPAYPKEQFKYPWQIAQFVSDKKRPSKPDNMRQEIYDIISNGWLDDSRHRSSIETIVQQLGKYNTVYQ
;
A
#
# COMPACT_ATOMS: atom_id res chain seq x y z
N MET A 1 13.06 -4.65 -38.88
CA MET A 1 14.41 -4.06 -38.79
C MET A 1 15.41 -5.20 -39.01
N LYS A 2 16.20 -5.19 -40.08
CA LYS A 2 17.21 -6.23 -40.33
C LYS A 2 18.22 -6.19 -39.19
N ILE A 3 18.31 -7.27 -38.41
CA ILE A 3 19.35 -7.46 -37.39
C ILE A 3 20.71 -7.22 -38.07
N LYS A 4 21.53 -6.34 -37.49
CA LYS A 4 22.92 -6.20 -37.92
C LYS A 4 23.57 -7.56 -37.70
N GLN A 5 24.29 -8.02 -38.72
CA GLN A 5 25.00 -9.29 -38.79
C GLN A 5 26.12 -9.47 -37.72
N ASN A 6 26.13 -8.63 -36.67
CA ASN A 6 27.20 -8.44 -35.70
C ASN A 6 27.15 -9.42 -34.51
N ASP A 7 26.01 -10.04 -34.22
CA ASP A 7 25.89 -10.96 -33.06
C ASP A 7 26.05 -12.44 -33.42
N ILE A 8 26.28 -12.75 -34.70
CA ILE A 8 26.54 -14.12 -35.17
C ILE A 8 28.05 -14.35 -35.30
N MET A 9 28.58 -15.28 -34.51
CA MET A 9 30.01 -15.63 -34.47
C MET A 9 30.23 -17.08 -34.95
N LYS A 10 31.49 -17.49 -35.18
CA LYS A 10 31.77 -18.91 -35.39
C LYS A 10 31.90 -19.57 -34.03
N ILE A 11 31.37 -20.79 -33.89
CA ILE A 11 31.49 -21.58 -32.65
C ILE A 11 32.97 -21.77 -32.26
N LYS A 12 33.87 -21.86 -33.24
CA LYS A 12 35.32 -21.99 -33.00
C LYS A 12 35.90 -20.81 -32.22
N ASP A 13 35.37 -19.61 -32.43
CA ASP A 13 35.86 -18.37 -31.80
C ASP A 13 35.46 -18.31 -30.31
N LEU A 14 34.49 -19.12 -29.87
CA LEU A 14 34.10 -19.26 -28.46
C LEU A 14 35.03 -20.18 -27.67
N LYS A 15 35.58 -21.22 -28.33
CA LYS A 15 36.55 -22.13 -27.70
C LYS A 15 37.84 -21.41 -27.31
N GLU A 16 38.17 -20.33 -28.00
CA GLU A 16 39.32 -19.47 -27.68
C GLU A 16 39.07 -18.59 -26.45
N ARG A 17 37.82 -18.53 -25.95
CA ARG A 17 37.40 -17.71 -24.81
C ARG A 17 37.04 -18.53 -23.56
N ASP A 18 37.33 -19.83 -23.57
CA ASP A 18 37.09 -20.77 -22.45
C ASP A 18 35.63 -20.81 -21.95
N ILE A 19 34.68 -20.63 -22.87
CA ILE A 19 33.24 -20.75 -22.57
C ILE A 19 32.84 -22.22 -22.63
N GLU A 20 32.34 -22.75 -21.51
CA GLU A 20 31.79 -24.10 -21.44
C GLU A 20 30.47 -24.19 -22.22
N LEU A 21 30.35 -25.17 -23.14
CA LEU A 21 29.17 -25.38 -23.97
C LEU A 21 28.65 -26.80 -23.79
N VAL A 22 27.37 -26.92 -23.48
CA VAL A 22 26.64 -28.18 -23.33
C VAL A 22 25.63 -28.36 -24.46
N TYR A 23 25.23 -29.60 -24.75
CA TYR A 23 24.15 -29.85 -25.70
C TYR A 23 22.80 -29.47 -25.09
N ALA A 24 22.07 -28.57 -25.76
CA ALA A 24 20.68 -28.26 -25.45
C ALA A 24 19.72 -29.27 -26.11
N CYS A 25 20.09 -29.76 -27.29
CA CYS A 25 19.50 -30.90 -28.00
C CYS A 25 20.53 -31.45 -28.99
N ASP A 26 20.20 -32.48 -29.78
CA ASP A 26 21.15 -33.19 -30.67
C ASP A 26 21.96 -32.30 -31.64
N PHE A 27 21.45 -31.11 -31.98
CA PHE A 27 22.07 -30.21 -32.96
C PHE A 27 22.31 -28.78 -32.45
N LEU A 28 21.89 -28.46 -31.22
CA LEU A 28 22.14 -27.18 -30.57
C LEU A 28 23.01 -27.34 -29.35
N ILE A 29 23.99 -26.45 -29.22
CA ILE A 29 24.78 -26.28 -28.01
C ILE A 29 24.51 -24.92 -27.38
N THR A 30 24.66 -24.83 -26.06
CA THR A 30 24.46 -23.59 -25.29
C THR A 30 25.42 -23.51 -24.12
N ASP A 31 25.73 -22.30 -23.66
CA ASP A 31 26.47 -22.04 -22.43
C ASP A 31 25.57 -22.11 -21.18
N HIS A 32 24.26 -21.85 -21.33
CA HIS A 32 23.30 -21.85 -20.22
C HIS A 32 22.03 -22.60 -20.63
N PRO A 33 21.84 -23.86 -20.22
CA PRO A 33 20.60 -24.59 -20.52
C PRO A 33 19.40 -24.06 -19.70
N ARG A 34 19.66 -23.40 -18.57
CA ARG A 34 18.69 -22.76 -17.67
C ARG A 34 19.33 -21.58 -16.95
N PHE A 35 18.50 -20.72 -16.38
CA PHE A 35 18.92 -19.60 -15.55
C PHE A 35 18.32 -19.73 -14.15
N GLU A 36 19.16 -19.58 -13.12
CA GLU A 36 18.78 -19.71 -11.71
C GLU A 36 19.17 -18.44 -10.94
N PHE A 37 18.22 -17.85 -10.21
CA PHE A 37 18.40 -16.60 -9.46
C PHE A 37 17.98 -16.78 -7.99
N PHE A 38 18.88 -17.35 -7.18
CA PHE A 38 18.65 -17.62 -5.76
C PHE A 38 19.73 -16.97 -4.89
N ASP A 39 19.49 -16.93 -3.58
CA ASP A 39 20.41 -16.43 -2.56
C ASP A 39 20.96 -15.03 -2.91
N ASP A 40 22.28 -14.88 -2.98
CA ASP A 40 22.95 -13.61 -3.31
C ASP A 40 22.68 -13.12 -4.74
N ASN A 41 22.12 -13.97 -5.61
CA ASN A 41 21.76 -13.67 -6.99
C ASN A 41 20.24 -13.48 -7.19
N GLN A 42 19.45 -13.35 -6.12
CA GLN A 42 18.02 -13.10 -6.21
C GLN A 42 17.68 -11.87 -7.07
N LEU A 43 16.52 -11.89 -7.70
CA LEU A 43 16.04 -10.78 -8.53
C LEU A 43 15.49 -9.65 -7.66
N ILE A 44 15.76 -8.40 -8.04
CA ILE A 44 15.30 -7.24 -7.27
C ILE A 44 13.97 -6.73 -7.86
N VAL A 45 12.91 -6.69 -7.04
CA VAL A 45 11.59 -6.19 -7.44
C VAL A 45 11.70 -4.76 -7.96
N GLY A 46 11.21 -4.53 -9.17
CA GLY A 46 11.22 -3.23 -9.84
C GLY A 46 12.50 -2.92 -10.62
N GLU A 47 13.56 -3.73 -10.48
CA GLU A 47 14.82 -3.56 -11.23
C GLU A 47 14.92 -4.56 -12.38
N THR A 48 15.46 -4.09 -13.51
CA THR A 48 15.71 -4.94 -14.68
C THR A 48 17.06 -5.63 -14.54
N ARG A 49 17.05 -6.97 -14.62
CA ARG A 49 18.25 -7.79 -14.71
C ARG A 49 18.47 -8.24 -16.14
N GLU A 50 19.69 -8.05 -16.64
CA GLU A 50 20.11 -8.50 -17.96
C GLU A 50 20.99 -9.76 -17.83
N PHE A 51 20.83 -10.70 -18.75
CA PHE A 51 21.65 -11.90 -18.85
C PHE A 51 21.65 -12.44 -20.28
N ASN A 52 22.62 -13.26 -20.63
CA ASN A 52 22.85 -13.70 -22.00
C ASN A 52 22.88 -15.22 -22.08
N GLN A 53 22.41 -15.73 -23.22
CA GLN A 53 22.56 -17.13 -23.62
C GLN A 53 23.19 -17.18 -24.99
N ILE A 54 24.21 -17.99 -25.15
CA ILE A 54 24.79 -18.33 -26.45
C ILE A 54 24.11 -19.61 -26.93
N ILE A 55 23.64 -19.60 -28.18
CA ILE A 55 23.13 -20.80 -28.86
C ILE A 55 23.92 -21.03 -30.15
N GLY A 56 24.53 -22.20 -30.26
CA GLY A 56 25.31 -22.66 -31.40
C GLY A 56 24.65 -23.79 -32.17
N ASN A 57 24.66 -23.71 -33.50
CA ASN A 57 24.20 -24.79 -34.38
C ASN A 57 25.39 -25.69 -34.79
N VAL A 58 25.45 -26.89 -34.23
CA VAL A 58 26.43 -27.93 -34.61
C VAL A 58 25.88 -28.93 -35.62
N GLY A 59 24.57 -28.85 -35.92
CA GLY A 59 23.89 -29.63 -36.92
C GLY A 59 24.38 -29.38 -38.35
N LYS A 60 23.85 -30.18 -39.29
CA LYS A 60 24.21 -30.08 -40.72
C LYS A 60 23.45 -28.98 -41.45
N GLU A 61 22.31 -28.57 -40.91
CA GLU A 61 21.31 -27.77 -41.60
C GLU A 61 21.32 -26.31 -41.17
N ARG A 62 20.74 -25.45 -42.00
CA ARG A 62 20.41 -24.08 -41.61
C ARG A 62 19.09 -24.11 -40.87
N ILE A 63 18.99 -23.38 -39.76
CA ILE A 63 17.79 -23.32 -38.91
C ILE A 63 17.35 -21.89 -38.68
N LYS A 64 16.05 -21.67 -38.45
CA LYS A 64 15.48 -20.40 -37.98
C LYS A 64 15.13 -20.58 -36.50
N LEU A 65 15.65 -19.70 -35.65
CA LEU A 65 15.36 -19.62 -34.22
C LEU A 65 14.44 -18.43 -33.97
N GLN A 66 13.34 -18.64 -33.25
CA GLN A 66 12.38 -17.60 -32.90
C GLN A 66 11.93 -17.75 -31.44
N PRO A 67 12.50 -16.94 -30.51
CA PRO A 67 12.06 -16.96 -29.11
C PRO A 67 10.62 -16.46 -28.97
N THR A 68 9.89 -17.13 -28.10
CA THR A 68 8.52 -16.79 -27.70
C THR A 68 8.48 -16.71 -26.19
N VAL A 69 8.00 -15.59 -25.67
CA VAL A 69 7.83 -15.32 -24.24
C VAL A 69 6.33 -15.32 -23.93
N VAL A 70 5.93 -16.06 -22.91
CA VAL A 70 4.55 -16.04 -22.42
C VAL A 70 4.36 -14.79 -21.55
N LEU A 71 3.24 -14.09 -21.75
CA LEU A 71 2.91 -12.93 -20.92
C LEU A 71 2.64 -13.37 -19.49
N ASN A 72 3.31 -12.72 -18.54
CA ASN A 72 3.08 -12.90 -17.11
C ASN A 72 2.88 -11.51 -16.48
N GLU A 73 1.86 -11.37 -15.64
CA GLU A 73 1.53 -10.11 -14.95
C GLU A 73 2.49 -9.77 -13.80
N LYS A 74 3.32 -10.73 -13.37
CA LYS A 74 4.28 -10.61 -12.26
C LYS A 74 5.69 -10.26 -12.71
N ILE A 75 6.01 -10.41 -14.00
CA ILE A 75 7.34 -10.13 -14.55
C ILE A 75 7.26 -9.47 -15.93
N GLU A 76 8.19 -8.59 -16.24
CA GLU A 76 8.45 -8.15 -17.61
C GLU A 76 9.66 -8.93 -18.13
N LEU A 77 9.44 -9.89 -19.03
CA LEU A 77 10.48 -10.71 -19.65
C LEU A 77 10.57 -10.41 -21.15
N THR A 78 11.77 -10.10 -21.64
CA THR A 78 12.01 -9.89 -23.07
C THR A 78 13.27 -10.62 -23.52
N VAL A 79 13.29 -10.99 -24.80
CA VAL A 79 14.42 -11.68 -25.44
C VAL A 79 14.68 -11.05 -26.79
N GLU A 80 15.93 -10.68 -27.04
CA GLU A 80 16.42 -10.21 -28.32
C GLU A 80 17.63 -11.03 -28.76
N PRO A 81 17.83 -11.27 -30.07
CA PRO A 81 16.95 -10.89 -31.17
C PRO A 81 15.67 -11.74 -31.24
N LYS A 82 14.55 -11.15 -31.68
CA LYS A 82 13.26 -11.87 -31.87
C LYS A 82 13.26 -12.94 -32.96
N LEU A 83 14.25 -12.97 -33.85
CA LEU A 83 14.37 -13.97 -34.91
C LEU A 83 15.81 -14.06 -35.40
N VAL A 84 16.36 -15.26 -35.53
CA VAL A 84 17.70 -15.51 -36.07
C VAL A 84 17.64 -16.61 -37.10
N ILE A 85 18.44 -16.50 -38.15
CA ILE A 85 18.72 -17.62 -39.04
C ILE A 85 20.17 -18.04 -38.84
N LEU A 86 20.38 -19.26 -38.35
CA LEU A 86 21.68 -19.76 -37.91
C LEU A 86 22.15 -20.91 -38.79
N SER A 87 23.25 -20.70 -39.51
CA SER A 87 23.89 -21.74 -40.31
C SER A 87 24.78 -22.66 -39.45
N LYS A 88 25.10 -23.84 -39.97
CA LYS A 88 26.07 -24.76 -39.35
C LYS A 88 27.36 -24.05 -38.92
N GLY A 89 27.85 -24.38 -37.73
CA GLY A 89 29.12 -23.90 -37.18
C GLY A 89 29.07 -22.44 -36.71
N LYS A 90 27.88 -21.84 -36.65
CA LYS A 90 27.64 -20.49 -36.17
C LYS A 90 26.90 -20.51 -34.84
N CYS A 91 27.12 -19.48 -34.05
CA CYS A 91 26.40 -19.21 -32.81
C CYS A 91 25.86 -17.80 -32.82
N VAL A 92 24.83 -17.57 -32.00
CA VAL A 92 24.24 -16.26 -31.73
C VAL A 92 24.09 -16.07 -30.23
N THR A 93 24.22 -14.83 -29.76
CA THR A 93 23.89 -14.46 -28.39
C THR A 93 22.45 -13.94 -28.33
N PHE A 94 21.63 -14.54 -27.48
CA PHE A 94 20.34 -14.02 -27.07
C PHE A 94 20.53 -13.22 -25.78
N HIS A 95 20.01 -12.00 -25.78
CA HIS A 95 19.98 -11.05 -24.68
C HIS A 95 18.60 -11.10 -24.03
N TYR A 96 18.57 -11.49 -22.77
CA TYR A 96 17.39 -11.56 -21.94
C TYR A 96 17.35 -10.37 -21.01
N THR A 97 16.16 -9.81 -20.80
CA THR A 97 15.90 -8.90 -19.69
C THR A 97 14.72 -9.40 -18.89
N ILE A 98 14.85 -9.42 -17.56
CA ILE A 98 13.77 -9.77 -16.64
C ILE A 98 13.63 -8.69 -15.59
N LYS A 99 12.41 -8.23 -15.35
CA LYS A 99 12.10 -7.31 -14.26
C LYS A 99 10.92 -7.85 -13.45
N PRO A 100 11.14 -8.30 -12.21
CA PRO A 100 10.05 -8.69 -11.33
C PRO A 100 9.21 -7.49 -10.93
N LEU A 101 7.88 -7.66 -10.89
CA LEU A 101 6.92 -6.62 -10.53
C LEU A 101 6.35 -6.78 -9.13
N CYS A 102 6.58 -7.92 -8.48
CA CYS A 102 6.20 -8.19 -7.10
C CYS A 102 7.15 -9.19 -6.43
N SER A 103 7.06 -9.29 -5.11
CA SER A 103 7.79 -10.29 -4.35
C SER A 103 7.15 -11.67 -4.55
N THR A 104 7.82 -12.58 -5.27
CA THR A 104 7.30 -13.89 -5.66
C THR A 104 8.42 -14.91 -5.96
N HIS A 105 8.03 -16.17 -6.20
CA HIS A 105 8.87 -17.18 -6.83
C HIS A 105 8.61 -17.16 -8.34
N ILE A 106 9.68 -17.10 -9.12
CA ILE A 106 9.62 -17.09 -10.58
C ILE A 106 9.91 -18.49 -11.08
N THR A 107 8.98 -19.04 -11.86
CA THR A 107 9.13 -20.34 -12.54
C THR A 107 8.60 -20.18 -13.95
N GLU A 108 9.48 -19.71 -14.82
CA GLU A 108 9.13 -19.25 -16.17
C GLU A 108 9.96 -19.94 -17.23
N SER A 109 9.55 -19.81 -18.49
CA SER A 109 10.29 -20.40 -19.59
C SER A 109 10.17 -19.59 -20.86
N VAL A 110 11.28 -19.49 -21.58
CA VAL A 110 11.29 -18.99 -22.96
C VAL A 110 11.31 -20.18 -23.89
N VAL A 111 10.39 -20.20 -24.85
CA VAL A 111 10.33 -21.25 -25.88
C VAL A 111 10.97 -20.72 -27.16
N ILE A 112 12.09 -21.31 -27.56
CA ILE A 112 12.75 -21.02 -28.83
C ILE A 112 12.20 -21.97 -29.87
N ASN A 113 11.36 -21.46 -30.76
CA ASN A 113 10.85 -22.23 -31.89
C ASN A 113 11.93 -22.37 -32.96
N ILE A 114 12.13 -23.59 -33.44
CA ILE A 114 13.18 -23.97 -34.38
C ILE A 114 12.53 -24.49 -35.65
N LEU A 115 12.84 -23.89 -36.80
CA LEU A 115 12.44 -24.39 -38.11
C LEU A 115 13.66 -24.83 -38.91
N HIS A 116 13.66 -26.10 -39.34
CA HIS A 116 14.66 -26.68 -40.22
C HIS A 116 14.36 -26.33 -41.68
N PHE A 117 15.32 -25.74 -42.39
CA PHE A 117 15.09 -25.29 -43.78
C PHE A 117 15.08 -26.41 -44.81
N ASN A 118 15.64 -27.58 -44.49
CA ASN A 118 15.76 -28.68 -45.46
C ASN A 118 14.46 -29.47 -45.62
N ASP A 119 13.79 -29.77 -44.50
CA ASP A 119 12.62 -30.66 -44.44
C ASP A 119 11.37 -29.95 -43.87
N ASN A 120 11.47 -28.66 -43.53
CA ASN A 120 10.42 -27.87 -42.86
C ASN A 120 9.96 -28.46 -41.52
N ARG A 121 10.82 -29.25 -40.86
CA ARG A 121 10.54 -29.78 -39.53
C ARG A 121 10.58 -28.65 -38.50
N GLU A 122 9.61 -28.65 -37.59
CA GLU A 122 9.55 -27.74 -36.46
C GLU A 122 9.87 -28.48 -35.16
N GLU A 123 10.74 -27.88 -34.36
CA GLU A 123 11.09 -28.33 -33.02
C GLU A 123 11.10 -27.11 -32.08
N SER A 124 11.18 -27.35 -30.77
CA SER A 124 11.31 -26.26 -29.80
C SER A 124 12.34 -26.60 -28.73
N LEU A 125 13.04 -25.57 -28.29
CA LEU A 125 13.92 -25.62 -27.12
C LEU A 125 13.29 -24.78 -26.01
N LYS A 126 13.11 -25.38 -24.84
CA LYS A 126 12.65 -24.68 -23.64
C LYS A 126 13.87 -24.23 -22.84
N VAL A 127 13.92 -22.95 -22.50
CA VAL A 127 14.93 -22.37 -21.62
C VAL A 127 14.24 -21.97 -20.34
N ASP A 128 14.49 -22.72 -19.27
CA ASP A 128 13.87 -22.50 -17.97
C ASP A 128 14.55 -21.35 -17.23
N ILE A 129 13.74 -20.53 -16.57
CA ILE A 129 14.15 -19.42 -15.72
C ILE A 129 13.51 -19.63 -14.36
N GLU A 130 14.32 -19.89 -13.35
CA GLU A 130 13.87 -20.11 -11.99
C GLU A 130 14.54 -19.12 -11.04
N GLY A 131 13.82 -18.63 -10.04
CA GLY A 131 14.43 -17.77 -9.04
C GLY A 131 13.48 -17.22 -8.01
N MET A 132 14.06 -16.54 -7.04
CA MET A 132 13.34 -15.81 -6.00
C MET A 132 13.60 -14.32 -6.16
N THR A 133 12.61 -13.53 -5.80
CA THR A 133 12.79 -12.08 -5.66
C THR A 133 13.12 -11.71 -4.21
N ASN A 134 13.76 -10.56 -4.00
CA ASN A 134 13.83 -9.98 -2.67
C ASN A 134 12.43 -9.69 -2.09
N ILE A 135 12.28 -9.86 -0.77
CA ILE A 135 11.03 -9.58 -0.07
C ILE A 135 10.88 -8.06 0.09
N THR A 136 9.77 -7.54 -0.42
CA THR A 136 9.37 -6.13 -0.37
C THR A 136 7.91 -6.02 0.05
N ASN A 137 7.43 -4.79 0.22
CA ASN A 137 6.01 -4.52 0.46
C ASN A 137 5.18 -4.46 -0.84
N ILE A 138 5.75 -4.88 -1.99
CA ILE A 138 5.01 -5.11 -3.22
C ILE A 138 4.65 -6.60 -3.30
N LEU A 139 3.40 -6.92 -3.01
CA LEU A 139 2.94 -8.29 -2.77
C LEU A 139 2.56 -9.00 -4.07
N ASP A 140 2.72 -10.32 -4.08
CA ASP A 140 2.08 -11.18 -5.07
C ASP A 140 0.58 -11.32 -4.74
N PHE A 141 -0.27 -11.03 -5.71
CA PHE A 141 -1.72 -11.12 -5.55
C PHE A 141 -2.18 -12.55 -5.25
N ASP A 142 -1.46 -13.56 -5.74
CA ASP A 142 -1.85 -14.96 -5.56
C ASP A 142 -1.63 -15.45 -4.12
N GLU A 143 -0.87 -14.71 -3.31
CA GLU A 143 -0.75 -14.95 -1.86
C GLU A 143 -1.95 -14.41 -1.06
N LEU A 144 -2.87 -13.66 -1.70
CA LEU A 144 -4.02 -13.03 -1.07
C LEU A 144 -5.28 -13.89 -1.21
N GLU A 145 -5.85 -14.29 -0.08
CA GLU A 145 -7.13 -14.97 -0.04
C GLU A 145 -8.26 -13.98 0.26
N ILE A 146 -8.86 -13.42 -0.78
CA ILE A 146 -10.02 -12.52 -0.65
C ILE A 146 -11.24 -13.34 -0.20
N LYS A 147 -11.87 -12.94 0.91
CA LYS A 147 -13.09 -13.61 1.43
C LYS A 147 -14.31 -12.70 1.32
N LYS A 148 -14.65 -11.98 2.39
CA LYS A 148 -15.94 -11.29 2.53
C LYS A 148 -15.77 -9.79 2.37
N LYS A 149 -16.63 -9.15 1.57
CA LYS A 149 -16.75 -7.69 1.54
C LYS A 149 -17.20 -7.16 2.91
N VAL A 150 -16.43 -6.25 3.50
CA VAL A 150 -16.71 -5.65 4.82
C VAL A 150 -17.14 -4.20 4.74
N GLY A 151 -16.78 -3.50 3.66
CA GLY A 151 -17.16 -2.11 3.47
C GLY A 151 -16.97 -1.65 2.03
N GLU A 152 -17.59 -0.52 1.72
CA GLU A 152 -17.41 0.20 0.46
C GLU A 152 -17.46 1.68 0.76
N GLY A 153 -16.46 2.41 0.27
CA GLY A 153 -16.36 3.86 0.43
C GLY A 153 -16.04 4.55 -0.88
N SER A 154 -15.74 5.85 -0.79
CA SER A 154 -15.26 6.66 -1.91
C SER A 154 -13.95 6.13 -2.51
N PHE A 155 -13.06 5.61 -1.66
CA PHE A 155 -11.72 5.18 -2.02
C PHE A 155 -11.61 3.72 -2.50
N GLY A 156 -12.72 2.97 -2.54
CA GLY A 156 -12.70 1.58 -2.97
C GLY A 156 -13.61 0.65 -2.17
N ILE A 157 -13.40 -0.64 -2.38
CA ILE A 157 -14.08 -1.72 -1.67
C ILE A 157 -13.08 -2.35 -0.69
N VAL A 158 -13.51 -2.60 0.53
CA VAL A 158 -12.71 -3.28 1.54
C VAL A 158 -13.24 -4.69 1.74
N TYR A 159 -12.35 -5.67 1.60
CA TYR A 159 -12.60 -7.07 1.87
C TYR A 159 -11.85 -7.50 3.12
N LYS A 160 -12.42 -8.42 3.89
CA LYS A 160 -11.67 -9.27 4.81
C LYS A 160 -11.06 -10.41 4.00
N GLY A 161 -9.81 -10.73 4.27
CA GLY A 161 -9.10 -11.85 3.65
C GLY A 161 -8.02 -12.43 4.55
N PHE A 162 -7.17 -13.25 3.94
CA PHE A 162 -5.95 -13.76 4.57
C PHE A 162 -4.73 -13.47 3.71
N PHE A 163 -3.60 -13.24 4.36
CA PHE A 163 -2.28 -13.15 3.73
C PHE A 163 -1.32 -13.96 4.60
N ARG A 164 -0.74 -15.04 4.03
CA ARG A 164 0.17 -15.95 4.75
C ARG A 164 -0.38 -16.46 6.09
N GLY A 165 -1.69 -16.74 6.14
CA GLY A 165 -2.40 -17.22 7.34
C GLY A 165 -2.93 -16.12 8.28
N GLU A 166 -2.47 -14.88 8.14
CA GLU A 166 -2.91 -13.76 8.98
C GLU A 166 -4.20 -13.11 8.45
N SER A 167 -5.10 -12.72 9.34
CA SER A 167 -6.34 -12.04 8.97
C SER A 167 -6.08 -10.58 8.57
N VAL A 168 -6.42 -10.23 7.34
CA VAL A 168 -6.12 -8.90 6.77
C VAL A 168 -7.35 -8.18 6.22
N ALA A 169 -7.25 -6.86 6.12
CA ALA A 169 -8.14 -6.01 5.35
C ALA A 169 -7.48 -5.72 3.98
N ILE A 170 -8.21 -5.98 2.90
CA ILE A 170 -7.78 -5.79 1.51
C ILE A 170 -8.63 -4.69 0.90
N LYS A 171 -8.07 -3.48 0.76
CA LYS A 171 -8.72 -2.31 0.14
C LYS A 171 -8.39 -2.31 -1.36
N THR A 172 -9.36 -2.67 -2.20
CA THR A 172 -9.23 -2.67 -3.66
C THR A 172 -9.68 -1.33 -4.24
N LEU A 173 -8.92 -0.77 -5.17
CA LEU A 173 -9.34 0.40 -5.94
C LEU A 173 -10.42 -0.01 -6.96
N LYS A 174 -11.39 0.86 -7.23
CA LYS A 174 -12.46 0.60 -8.22
C LYS A 174 -11.92 0.75 -9.64
N SER A 175 -12.01 -0.30 -10.45
CA SER A 175 -11.48 -0.39 -11.82
C SER A 175 -12.06 0.64 -12.80
N ASP A 176 -13.30 1.09 -12.59
CA ASP A 176 -14.10 1.72 -13.66
C ASP A 176 -13.72 3.18 -13.97
N SER A 177 -12.73 3.74 -13.28
CA SER A 177 -12.21 5.08 -13.56
C SER A 177 -10.77 5.24 -13.09
N MET A 178 -9.85 4.39 -13.53
CA MET A 178 -8.41 4.58 -13.30
C MET A 178 -7.91 5.83 -14.06
N LEU A 179 -8.28 7.02 -13.57
CA LEU A 179 -7.53 8.23 -13.86
C LEU A 179 -6.15 8.07 -13.20
N ASP A 180 -5.09 8.38 -13.94
CA ASP A 180 -3.70 8.31 -13.45
C ASP A 180 -3.54 9.00 -12.08
N GLU A 181 -4.34 10.05 -11.81
CA GLU A 181 -4.40 10.76 -10.53
C GLU A 181 -4.76 9.86 -9.33
N GLN A 182 -5.75 8.95 -9.45
CA GLN A 182 -6.16 8.08 -8.35
C GLN A 182 -5.09 7.04 -8.02
N LEU A 183 -4.40 6.54 -9.04
CA LEU A 183 -3.28 5.63 -8.87
C LEU A 183 -2.09 6.33 -8.20
N ASP A 184 -1.83 7.59 -8.55
CA ASP A 184 -0.79 8.40 -7.91
C ASP A 184 -1.11 8.72 -6.45
N GLU A 185 -2.37 8.99 -6.12
CA GLU A 185 -2.82 9.13 -4.74
C GLU A 185 -2.66 7.83 -3.94
N PHE A 186 -3.02 6.70 -4.55
CA PHE A 186 -2.81 5.38 -3.94
C PHE A 186 -1.32 5.08 -3.69
N LYS A 187 -0.45 5.32 -4.68
CA LYS A 187 1.00 5.16 -4.53
C LYS A 187 1.57 6.05 -3.42
N LYS A 188 1.06 7.29 -3.28
CA LYS A 188 1.43 8.19 -2.19
C LYS A 188 0.97 7.64 -0.83
N GLU A 189 -0.25 7.13 -0.73
CA GLU A 189 -0.78 6.49 0.49
C GLU A 189 0.10 5.30 0.90
N VAL A 190 0.39 4.40 -0.04
CA VAL A 190 1.27 3.24 0.17
C VAL A 190 2.66 3.68 0.64
N SER A 191 3.29 4.66 -0.02
CA SER A 191 4.62 5.16 0.35
C SER A 191 4.66 5.80 1.74
N MET A 192 3.55 6.37 2.22
CA MET A 192 3.46 6.89 3.58
C MET A 192 3.34 5.76 4.60
N LEU A 193 2.41 4.82 4.38
CA LEU A 193 2.21 3.66 5.25
C LEU A 193 3.46 2.80 5.39
N ASP A 194 4.20 2.63 4.29
CA ASP A 194 5.46 1.90 4.23
C ASP A 194 6.52 2.44 5.22
N LYS A 195 6.44 3.72 5.59
CA LYS A 195 7.39 4.38 6.51
C LYS A 195 6.94 4.34 7.97
N PHE A 196 5.68 4.02 8.25
CA PHE A 196 5.16 4.06 9.62
C PHE A 196 5.55 2.84 10.43
N ARG A 197 6.07 3.11 11.62
CA ARG A 197 6.48 2.13 12.61
C ARG A 197 5.92 2.58 13.96
N SER A 198 4.65 2.26 14.20
CA SER A 198 3.93 2.62 15.42
C SER A 198 2.80 1.63 15.69
N GLU A 199 2.62 1.25 16.95
CA GLU A 199 1.55 0.36 17.40
C GLU A 199 0.16 1.02 17.31
N TYR A 200 0.10 2.35 17.21
CA TYR A 200 -1.12 3.15 17.15
C TYR A 200 -1.54 3.50 15.71
N ILE A 201 -0.79 3.03 14.72
CA ILE A 201 -1.10 3.14 13.29
C ILE A 201 -1.37 1.73 12.77
N VAL A 202 -2.34 1.59 11.86
CA VAL A 202 -2.65 0.29 11.25
C VAL A 202 -1.39 -0.30 10.60
N HIS A 203 -1.08 -1.55 10.94
CA HIS A 203 0.02 -2.29 10.36
C HIS A 203 -0.24 -2.53 8.88
N PHE A 204 0.72 -2.13 8.06
CA PHE A 204 0.71 -2.26 6.62
C PHE A 204 1.57 -3.45 6.21
N TYR A 205 0.95 -4.43 5.56
CA TYR A 205 1.66 -5.61 5.05
C TYR A 205 2.25 -5.38 3.67
N GLY A 206 1.58 -4.57 2.83
CA GLY A 206 2.02 -4.32 1.48
C GLY A 206 0.89 -3.96 0.54
N ALA A 207 1.22 -3.76 -0.73
CA ALA A 207 0.29 -3.43 -1.79
C ALA A 207 0.57 -4.25 -3.05
N VAL A 208 -0.49 -4.49 -3.81
CA VAL A 208 -0.43 -5.10 -5.15
C VAL A 208 -0.60 -3.98 -6.17
N PHE A 209 0.28 -3.95 -7.18
CA PHE A 209 0.24 -2.97 -8.28
C PHE A 209 -0.07 -3.59 -9.64
N ILE A 210 -0.47 -4.87 -9.66
CA ILE A 210 -0.86 -5.58 -10.89
C ILE A 210 -2.14 -4.93 -11.46
N PRO A 211 -2.19 -4.61 -12.77
CA PRO A 211 -3.37 -4.03 -13.41
C PRO A 211 -4.64 -4.84 -13.11
N ASN A 212 -5.75 -4.14 -12.84
CA ASN A 212 -7.04 -4.72 -12.44
C ASN A 212 -7.07 -5.47 -11.08
N LYS A 213 -5.93 -5.59 -10.40
CA LYS A 213 -5.78 -6.26 -9.09
C LYS A 213 -5.20 -5.32 -8.01
N ILE A 214 -5.17 -4.01 -8.28
CA ILE A 214 -4.55 -3.02 -7.40
C ILE A 214 -5.27 -2.98 -6.05
N CYS A 215 -4.52 -3.29 -4.99
CA CYS A 215 -5.06 -3.30 -3.64
C CYS A 215 -3.99 -3.05 -2.57
N MET A 216 -4.45 -2.61 -1.41
CA MET A 216 -3.63 -2.36 -0.22
C MET A 216 -4.04 -3.33 0.89
N VAL A 217 -3.04 -3.92 1.55
CA VAL A 217 -3.22 -4.97 2.56
C VAL A 217 -2.75 -4.45 3.92
N THR A 218 -3.66 -4.43 4.89
CA THR A 218 -3.42 -4.00 6.27
C THR A 218 -3.97 -5.00 7.27
N GLU A 219 -3.59 -4.88 8.55
CA GLU A 219 -4.19 -5.71 9.60
C GLU A 219 -5.71 -5.49 9.72
N TYR A 220 -6.43 -6.58 10.02
CA TYR A 220 -7.89 -6.54 10.10
C TYR A 220 -8.41 -6.14 11.48
N ALA A 221 -9.13 -5.03 11.56
CA ALA A 221 -9.81 -4.58 12.77
C ALA A 221 -11.17 -5.28 12.96
N LYS A 222 -11.22 -6.27 13.86
CA LYS A 222 -12.43 -7.11 14.06
C LYS A 222 -13.67 -6.36 14.55
N TYR A 223 -13.51 -5.22 15.23
CA TYR A 223 -14.63 -4.40 15.69
C TYR A 223 -15.01 -3.29 14.69
N GLY A 224 -14.31 -3.20 13.55
CA GLY A 224 -14.51 -2.15 12.57
C GLY A 224 -14.07 -0.77 13.05
N SER A 225 -14.66 0.28 12.49
CA SER A 225 -14.38 1.66 12.88
C SER A 225 -15.10 2.06 14.16
N LEU A 226 -14.56 3.06 14.86
CA LEU A 226 -15.19 3.69 16.01
C LEU A 226 -16.54 4.30 15.62
N PHE A 227 -16.67 4.85 14.41
CA PHE A 227 -17.95 5.30 13.87
C PHE A 227 -19.00 4.19 13.89
N HIS A 228 -18.63 3.00 13.39
CA HIS A 228 -19.54 1.86 13.36
C HIS A 228 -19.97 1.47 14.79
N LEU A 229 -19.05 1.46 15.75
CA LEU A 229 -19.37 1.12 17.14
C LEU A 229 -20.30 2.13 17.83
N ILE A 230 -20.08 3.43 17.61
CA ILE A 230 -20.89 4.50 18.22
C ILE A 230 -22.26 4.58 17.56
N PHE A 231 -22.32 4.58 16.22
CA PHE A 231 -23.51 5.02 15.47
C PHE A 231 -24.28 3.91 14.76
N LYS A 232 -23.70 2.72 14.52
CA LYS A 232 -24.32 1.66 13.70
C LYS A 232 -24.58 0.38 14.46
N GLN A 233 -23.56 -0.13 15.13
CA GLN A 233 -23.69 -1.32 15.97
C GLN A 233 -24.19 -0.97 17.36
N GLY A 234 -24.07 0.30 17.76
CA GLY A 234 -24.49 0.86 19.03
C GLY A 234 -24.40 -0.20 20.09
N MET A 235 -23.17 -0.56 20.52
CA MET A 235 -22.99 -1.56 21.57
C MET A 235 -24.09 -1.29 22.58
N LYS A 236 -25.06 -2.23 22.73
CA LYS A 236 -26.36 -1.94 23.35
C LYS A 236 -26.22 -1.41 24.79
N LYS A 237 -24.98 -1.39 25.31
CA LYS A 237 -24.51 -0.74 26.51
C LYS A 237 -23.32 0.18 26.20
N LEU A 238 -23.38 1.39 26.75
CA LEU A 238 -22.27 2.32 26.87
C LEU A 238 -21.03 1.61 27.44
N PRO A 239 -19.87 1.61 26.75
CA PRO A 239 -18.65 1.07 27.33
C PRO A 239 -18.27 1.80 28.61
N LYS A 240 -17.59 1.09 29.52
CA LYS A 240 -17.03 1.70 30.73
C LYS A 240 -16.17 2.92 30.34
N GLU A 241 -16.21 3.97 31.15
CA GLU A 241 -15.45 5.20 30.89
C GLU A 241 -13.97 4.93 30.62
N ALA A 242 -13.35 4.01 31.38
CA ALA A 242 -11.95 3.62 31.19
C ALA A 242 -11.64 3.09 29.77
N VAL A 243 -12.56 2.34 29.15
CA VAL A 243 -12.40 1.84 27.76
C VAL A 243 -12.45 3.01 26.78
N ARG A 244 -13.33 3.98 27.01
CA ARG A 244 -13.48 5.16 26.14
C ARG A 244 -12.26 6.08 26.24
N ILE A 245 -11.76 6.31 27.46
CA ILE A 245 -10.50 7.04 27.70
C ILE A 245 -9.34 6.32 27.02
N LYS A 246 -9.28 4.98 27.09
CA LYS A 246 -8.24 4.19 26.42
C LYS A 246 -8.27 4.38 24.90
N ILE A 247 -9.43 4.32 24.26
CA ILE A 247 -9.58 4.61 22.82
C ILE A 247 -9.10 6.02 22.47
N CYS A 248 -9.51 7.03 23.24
CA CYS A 248 -9.06 8.41 23.05
C CYS A 248 -7.54 8.56 23.19
N MET A 249 -6.95 7.88 24.18
CA MET A 249 -5.51 7.92 24.43
C MET A 249 -4.72 7.23 23.31
N ASP A 250 -5.21 6.11 22.78
CA ASP A 250 -4.57 5.41 21.65
C ASP A 250 -4.62 6.25 20.38
N ALA A 251 -5.76 6.90 20.10
CA ALA A 251 -5.88 7.86 19.00
C ALA A 251 -4.91 9.03 19.19
N ALA A 252 -4.83 9.60 20.40
CA ALA A 252 -3.92 10.72 20.69
C ALA A 252 -2.44 10.34 20.49
N ARG A 253 -2.03 9.13 20.91
CA ARG A 253 -0.67 8.61 20.67
C ARG A 253 -0.38 8.35 19.20
N GLY A 254 -1.37 7.90 18.42
CA GLY A 254 -1.24 7.79 16.98
C GLY A 254 -1.00 9.15 16.31
N ILE A 255 -1.73 10.19 16.72
CA ILE A 255 -1.53 11.56 16.21
C ILE A 255 -0.20 12.15 16.65
N GLU A 256 0.19 11.95 17.92
CA GLU A 256 1.50 12.35 18.44
C GLU A 256 2.63 11.76 17.60
N TYR A 257 2.56 10.45 17.30
CA TYR A 257 3.51 9.77 16.42
C TYR A 257 3.59 10.44 15.03
N LEU A 258 2.45 10.73 14.40
CA LEU A 258 2.42 11.38 13.08
C LEU A 258 3.05 12.78 13.14
N HIS A 259 2.70 13.57 14.15
CA HIS A 259 3.20 14.94 14.32
C HIS A 259 4.71 14.97 14.56
N GLN A 260 5.24 14.06 15.38
CA GLN A 260 6.68 13.89 15.61
C GLN A 260 7.44 13.50 14.33
N ASN A 261 6.80 12.76 13.43
CA ASN A 261 7.35 12.40 12.12
C ASN A 261 7.08 13.46 11.03
N GLY A 262 6.57 14.64 11.41
CA GLY A 262 6.33 15.74 10.48
C GLY A 262 5.16 15.50 9.53
N ILE A 263 4.12 14.78 9.95
CA ILE A 263 2.98 14.37 9.12
C ILE A 263 1.68 14.87 9.72
N LEU A 264 0.83 15.45 8.87
CA LEU A 264 -0.55 15.80 9.21
C LEU A 264 -1.50 14.77 8.64
N HIS A 265 -2.47 14.33 9.44
CA HIS A 265 -3.48 13.36 9.02
C HIS A 265 -4.58 14.01 8.18
N ARG A 266 -5.10 15.18 8.61
CA ARG A 266 -6.10 16.02 7.93
C ARG A 266 -7.52 15.45 7.79
N ASP A 267 -7.76 14.18 8.08
CA ASP A 267 -9.12 13.59 8.11
C ASP A 267 -9.35 12.74 9.37
N ILE A 268 -9.06 13.29 10.55
CA ILE A 268 -9.29 12.59 11.83
C ILE A 268 -10.78 12.62 12.15
N LYS A 269 -11.37 11.43 12.25
CA LYS A 269 -12.77 11.20 12.57
C LYS A 269 -12.99 9.76 13.06
N PRO A 270 -14.12 9.42 13.68
CA PRO A 270 -14.42 8.06 14.13
C PRO A 270 -14.34 6.98 13.03
N ASP A 271 -14.57 7.31 11.76
CA ASP A 271 -14.43 6.34 10.64
C ASP A 271 -12.98 5.90 10.44
N ASN A 272 -12.02 6.79 10.74
CA ASN A 272 -10.59 6.59 10.52
C ASN A 272 -9.86 6.13 11.81
N LEU A 273 -10.62 5.74 12.83
CA LEU A 273 -10.12 5.05 14.02
C LEU A 273 -10.66 3.63 14.05
N LEU A 274 -9.79 2.65 13.81
CA LEU A 274 -10.15 1.24 13.78
C LEU A 274 -9.95 0.59 15.15
N ILE A 275 -10.92 -0.21 15.58
CA ILE A 275 -10.91 -0.86 16.89
C ILE A 275 -10.49 -2.33 16.75
N PHE A 276 -9.35 -2.65 17.38
CA PHE A 276 -8.71 -3.96 17.37
C PHE A 276 -9.04 -4.78 18.61
N SER A 277 -9.14 -4.09 19.76
CA SER A 277 -9.47 -4.73 21.03
C SER A 277 -10.34 -3.84 21.91
N LEU A 278 -11.13 -4.48 22.76
CA LEU A 278 -11.80 -3.87 23.91
C LEU A 278 -11.49 -4.65 25.21
N ASP A 279 -10.57 -5.61 25.12
CA ASP A 279 -10.11 -6.41 26.25
C ASP A 279 -9.03 -5.63 27.00
N LYS A 280 -9.28 -5.37 28.29
CA LYS A 280 -8.37 -4.68 29.21
C LYS A 280 -6.97 -5.29 29.30
N ASN A 281 -6.77 -6.53 28.87
CA ASN A 281 -5.44 -7.16 28.87
C ASN A 281 -4.61 -6.81 27.63
N VAL A 282 -5.18 -6.13 26.63
CA VAL A 282 -4.50 -5.76 25.39
C VAL A 282 -3.97 -4.32 25.48
N PRO A 283 -2.71 -4.05 25.11
CA PRO A 283 -2.10 -2.74 25.28
C PRO A 283 -2.66 -1.66 24.33
N VAL A 284 -3.24 -2.03 23.19
CA VAL A 284 -3.76 -1.11 22.16
C VAL A 284 -5.15 -1.53 21.73
N PHE A 285 -6.10 -0.61 21.84
CA PHE A 285 -7.51 -0.82 21.49
C PHE A 285 -7.82 -0.24 20.12
N ALA A 286 -7.26 0.93 19.82
CA ALA A 286 -7.55 1.68 18.60
C ALA A 286 -6.28 2.00 17.82
N LYS A 287 -6.38 1.99 16.48
CA LYS A 287 -5.31 2.43 15.59
C LYS A 287 -5.86 3.34 14.50
N ILE A 288 -5.03 4.28 14.03
CA ILE A 288 -5.37 5.23 12.97
C ILE A 288 -5.20 4.56 11.60
N THR A 289 -6.12 4.88 10.69
CA THR A 289 -6.12 4.41 9.30
C THR A 289 -6.46 5.56 8.33
N ASP A 290 -6.39 5.27 7.03
CA ASP A 290 -6.81 6.12 5.91
C ASP A 290 -5.96 7.38 5.72
N PHE A 291 -4.81 7.18 5.07
CA PHE A 291 -3.78 8.21 4.91
C PHE A 291 -3.81 8.88 3.53
N GLY A 292 -4.84 8.63 2.70
CA GLY A 292 -4.98 9.28 1.38
C GLY A 292 -4.97 10.83 1.46
N SER A 293 -5.51 11.36 2.55
CA SER A 293 -5.47 12.79 2.85
C SER A 293 -4.20 13.22 3.59
N SER A 294 -3.30 12.34 4.01
CA SER A 294 -2.12 12.74 4.80
C SER A 294 -1.06 13.46 3.95
N ARG A 295 -0.27 14.34 4.58
CA ARG A 295 0.79 15.10 3.90
C ARG A 295 1.95 15.43 4.86
N ASN A 296 3.16 15.52 4.30
CA ASN A 296 4.36 15.93 5.04
C ASN A 296 4.39 17.46 5.23
N ILE A 297 4.63 17.92 6.46
CA ILE A 297 4.66 19.33 6.86
C ILE A 297 5.72 20.13 6.08
N ASN A 298 6.87 19.53 5.75
CA ASN A 298 7.97 20.22 5.07
C ASN A 298 7.72 20.41 3.56
N SER A 299 6.89 19.56 2.96
CA SER A 299 6.50 19.68 1.54
C SER A 299 5.44 20.75 1.28
N MET A 300 4.94 21.42 2.33
CA MET A 300 3.79 22.33 2.28
C MET A 300 4.13 23.83 2.11
N MET A 301 5.41 24.20 1.97
CA MET A 301 5.76 25.62 1.84
C MET A 301 5.29 26.27 0.53
N THR A 302 4.90 25.49 -0.49
CA THR A 302 4.59 26.02 -1.83
C THR A 302 3.13 25.92 -2.29
N ASN A 303 2.32 24.98 -1.78
CA ASN A 303 0.98 24.71 -2.34
C ASN A 303 -0.10 24.52 -1.25
N MET A 304 -0.45 25.62 -0.57
CA MET A 304 -1.61 25.68 0.34
C MET A 304 -2.81 26.31 -0.36
N THR A 305 -3.17 25.79 -1.53
CA THR A 305 -4.45 26.10 -2.19
C THR A 305 -5.36 24.87 -2.09
N PHE A 306 -6.62 25.14 -1.71
CA PHE A 306 -7.70 24.18 -1.60
C PHE A 306 -7.70 23.21 -2.80
N THR A 307 -7.49 21.92 -2.55
CA THR A 307 -8.09 20.88 -3.39
C THR A 307 -9.50 20.70 -2.84
N LYS A 308 -10.52 20.98 -3.66
CA LYS A 308 -11.94 20.84 -3.28
C LYS A 308 -12.15 19.46 -2.63
N GLY A 309 -12.68 19.42 -1.40
CA GLY A 309 -13.19 18.19 -0.77
C GLY A 309 -12.36 17.53 0.33
N ILE A 310 -11.33 18.18 0.90
CA ILE A 310 -10.55 17.59 2.00
C ILE A 310 -11.29 17.72 3.34
N GLY A 311 -11.49 16.59 4.04
CA GLY A 311 -12.02 16.50 5.40
C GLY A 311 -13.56 16.40 5.49
N THR A 312 -14.07 15.94 6.62
CA THR A 312 -15.52 15.90 6.89
C THR A 312 -15.93 17.16 7.67
N PRO A 313 -16.86 18.02 7.18
CA PRO A 313 -17.10 19.36 7.73
C PRO A 313 -17.34 19.45 9.24
N VAL A 314 -17.89 18.39 9.83
CA VAL A 314 -18.19 18.27 11.26
C VAL A 314 -16.93 18.32 12.14
N TYR A 315 -15.80 17.85 11.62
CA TYR A 315 -14.54 17.73 12.37
C TYR A 315 -13.53 18.82 12.00
N MET A 316 -13.85 19.69 11.04
CA MET A 316 -12.93 20.72 10.56
C MET A 316 -12.74 21.83 11.59
N ALA A 317 -11.49 22.24 11.78
CA ALA A 317 -11.14 23.38 12.59
C ALA A 317 -11.59 24.70 11.92
N PRO A 318 -11.93 25.76 12.69
CA PRO A 318 -12.38 27.05 12.14
C PRO A 318 -11.41 27.62 11.10
N GLU A 319 -10.12 27.53 11.37
CA GLU A 319 -9.08 28.09 10.51
C GLU A 319 -8.91 27.31 9.19
N VAL A 320 -9.38 26.05 9.15
CA VAL A 320 -9.46 25.24 7.93
C VAL A 320 -10.68 25.63 7.11
N LEU A 321 -11.81 25.94 7.76
CA LEU A 321 -13.02 26.47 7.10
C LEU A 321 -12.73 27.84 6.47
N ASP A 322 -11.96 28.68 7.15
CA ASP A 322 -11.59 30.05 6.73
C ASP A 322 -10.40 30.10 5.75
N GLN A 323 -9.94 28.94 5.24
CA GLN A 323 -8.85 28.81 4.26
C GLN A 323 -7.49 29.39 4.71
N SER A 324 -7.24 29.45 6.01
CA SER A 324 -5.98 29.96 6.55
C SER A 324 -4.89 28.88 6.59
N ARG A 325 -3.65 29.27 6.93
CA ARG A 325 -2.54 28.32 7.05
C ARG A 325 -2.73 27.41 8.27
N TYR A 326 -3.10 26.14 8.04
CA TYR A 326 -3.24 25.14 9.11
C TYR A 326 -1.94 24.38 9.38
N LYS A 327 -1.81 23.85 10.60
CA LYS A 327 -0.67 23.04 11.08
C LYS A 327 -1.21 21.87 11.91
N THR A 328 -0.39 21.28 12.78
CA THR A 328 -0.75 20.21 13.73
C THR A 328 -1.97 20.53 14.61
N ALA A 329 -2.22 21.81 14.92
CA ALA A 329 -3.36 22.25 15.73
C ALA A 329 -4.75 21.96 15.11
N ALA A 330 -4.84 21.77 13.78
CA ALA A 330 -6.09 21.39 13.12
C ALA A 330 -6.43 19.91 13.32
N ASP A 331 -5.41 19.05 13.33
CA ASP A 331 -5.56 17.63 13.71
C ASP A 331 -5.99 17.51 15.17
N VAL A 332 -5.44 18.34 16.07
CA VAL A 332 -5.85 18.38 17.49
C VAL A 332 -7.32 18.77 17.64
N PHE A 333 -7.80 19.74 16.87
CA PHE A 333 -9.22 20.10 16.86
C PHE A 333 -10.10 18.92 16.44
N SER A 334 -9.74 18.28 15.31
CA SER A 334 -10.47 17.14 14.75
C SER A 334 -10.51 15.95 15.72
N LEU A 335 -9.37 15.68 16.39
CA LEU A 335 -9.26 14.69 17.46
C LEU A 335 -10.15 15.05 18.65
N SER A 336 -10.22 16.32 19.05
CA SER A 336 -11.05 16.77 20.18
C SER A 336 -12.54 16.56 19.92
N VAL A 337 -13.01 16.84 18.70
CA VAL A 337 -14.39 16.50 18.30
C VAL A 337 -14.61 14.98 18.37
N THR A 338 -13.68 14.19 17.85
CA THR A 338 -13.74 12.71 17.90
C THR A 338 -13.74 12.17 19.33
N MET A 339 -12.92 12.73 20.22
CA MET A 339 -12.88 12.38 21.64
C MET A 339 -14.19 12.75 22.35
N PHE A 340 -14.78 13.90 22.01
CA PHE A 340 -16.09 14.28 22.54
C PHE A 340 -17.16 13.26 22.16
N GLU A 341 -17.22 12.84 20.90
CA GLU A 341 -18.17 11.81 20.46
C GLU A 341 -17.93 10.47 21.15
N THR A 342 -16.66 10.12 21.36
CA THR A 342 -16.26 8.90 22.09
C THR A 342 -16.72 8.96 23.54
N MET A 343 -16.47 10.07 24.24
CA MET A 343 -16.81 10.25 25.66
C MET A 343 -18.30 10.52 25.90
N LYS A 344 -19.02 11.07 24.92
CA LYS A 344 -20.49 11.14 24.93
C LYS A 344 -21.12 9.81 24.52
N TRP A 345 -20.41 9.02 23.72
CA TRP A 345 -20.87 7.84 22.99
C TRP A 345 -22.08 8.16 22.10
N GLY A 346 -21.94 9.20 21.29
CA GLY A 346 -22.99 9.73 20.43
C GLY A 346 -22.52 10.96 19.66
N PRO A 347 -23.39 11.56 18.83
CA PRO A 347 -22.98 12.63 17.92
C PRO A 347 -22.61 13.89 18.68
N ALA A 348 -21.52 14.55 18.28
CA ALA A 348 -21.11 15.84 18.83
C ALA A 348 -22.18 16.89 18.52
N TYR A 349 -22.72 16.83 17.30
CA TYR A 349 -23.75 17.71 16.77
C TYR A 349 -24.97 16.88 16.34
N PRO A 350 -25.97 16.68 17.22
CA PRO A 350 -27.15 15.88 16.93
C PRO A 350 -27.99 16.46 15.79
N LYS A 351 -28.61 15.60 14.98
CA LYS A 351 -29.39 16.02 13.80
C LYS A 351 -30.66 16.79 14.16
N GLU A 352 -31.15 16.60 15.38
CA GLU A 352 -32.29 17.30 15.95
C GLU A 352 -32.00 18.81 16.10
N GLN A 353 -30.74 19.16 16.34
CA GLN A 353 -30.28 20.55 16.47
C GLN A 353 -29.59 21.06 15.20
N PHE A 354 -28.84 20.20 14.52
CA PHE A 354 -28.06 20.52 13.33
C PHE A 354 -28.53 19.67 12.15
N LYS A 355 -29.60 20.11 11.50
CA LYS A 355 -30.19 19.39 10.37
C LYS A 355 -29.22 19.28 9.19
N TYR A 356 -28.36 20.28 9.00
CA TYR A 356 -27.46 20.36 7.86
C TYR A 356 -26.00 20.66 8.26
N PRO A 357 -24.99 20.11 7.56
CA PRO A 357 -23.58 20.31 7.90
C PRO A 357 -23.12 21.78 7.96
N TRP A 358 -23.66 22.65 7.09
CA TRP A 358 -23.30 24.08 7.11
C TRP A 358 -23.72 24.79 8.40
N GLN A 359 -24.74 24.29 9.11
CA GLN A 359 -25.16 24.84 10.41
C GLN A 359 -24.09 24.55 11.48
N ILE A 360 -23.40 23.42 11.36
CA ILE A 360 -22.28 23.07 12.24
C ILE A 360 -21.10 23.99 11.94
N ALA A 361 -20.77 24.17 10.65
CA ALA A 361 -19.71 25.11 10.24
C ALA A 361 -19.99 26.52 10.78
N GLN A 362 -21.20 27.05 10.59
CA GLN A 362 -21.59 28.36 11.14
C GLN A 362 -21.48 28.41 12.67
N PHE A 363 -21.97 27.38 13.37
CA PHE A 363 -21.89 27.32 14.84
C PHE A 363 -20.44 27.31 15.35
N VAL A 364 -19.55 26.59 14.66
CA VAL A 364 -18.13 26.53 14.97
C VAL A 364 -17.44 27.87 14.67
N SER A 365 -17.76 28.51 13.54
CA SER A 365 -17.27 29.85 13.16
C SER A 365 -17.78 30.96 14.09
N ASP A 366 -18.98 30.81 14.66
CA ASP A 366 -19.50 31.66 15.74
C ASP A 366 -18.77 31.47 17.09
N LYS A 367 -17.67 30.69 17.11
CA LYS A 367 -16.88 30.34 18.29
C LYS A 367 -17.64 29.53 19.34
N LYS A 368 -18.71 28.85 18.94
CA LYS A 368 -19.50 27.98 19.83
C LYS A 368 -19.02 26.53 19.74
N ARG A 369 -19.19 25.78 20.83
CA ARG A 369 -18.85 24.35 20.93
C ARG A 369 -19.96 23.59 21.67
N PRO A 370 -20.07 22.27 21.50
CA PRO A 370 -21.00 21.46 22.28
C PRO A 370 -20.77 21.64 23.78
N SER A 371 -21.85 21.74 24.57
CA SER A 371 -21.76 21.80 26.03
C SER A 371 -21.40 20.44 26.63
N LYS A 372 -20.87 20.45 27.87
CA LYS A 372 -20.52 19.23 28.59
C LYS A 372 -21.76 18.34 28.81
N PRO A 373 -21.73 17.06 28.41
CA PRO A 373 -22.77 16.10 28.75
C PRO A 373 -22.79 15.77 30.26
N ASP A 374 -23.95 15.39 30.77
CA ASP A 374 -24.12 15.00 32.19
C ASP A 374 -23.28 13.77 32.56
N ASN A 375 -23.11 12.83 31.63
CA ASN A 375 -22.35 11.60 31.81
C ASN A 375 -20.83 11.77 31.59
N MET A 376 -20.33 13.00 31.47
CA MET A 376 -18.92 13.31 31.26
C MET A 376 -18.37 14.09 32.47
N ARG A 377 -17.28 13.59 33.03
CA ARG A 377 -16.51 14.26 34.08
C ARG A 377 -15.95 15.60 33.59
N GLN A 378 -15.91 16.59 34.48
CA GLN A 378 -15.47 17.95 34.14
C GLN A 378 -14.03 17.94 33.64
N GLU A 379 -13.16 17.16 34.28
CA GLU A 379 -11.74 17.09 33.97
C GLU A 379 -11.48 16.53 32.57
N ILE A 380 -12.31 15.57 32.12
CA ILE A 380 -12.21 15.02 30.76
C ILE A 380 -12.72 16.05 29.74
N TYR A 381 -13.83 16.72 30.05
CA TYR A 381 -14.35 17.78 29.19
C TYR A 381 -13.36 18.94 29.06
N ASP A 382 -12.65 19.30 30.12
CA ASP A 382 -11.63 20.36 30.10
C ASP A 382 -10.48 19.99 29.16
N ILE A 383 -9.99 18.74 29.19
CA ILE A 383 -8.96 18.25 28.26
C ILE A 383 -9.44 18.38 26.80
N ILE A 384 -10.66 17.90 26.51
CA ILE A 384 -11.25 17.99 25.17
C ILE A 384 -11.41 19.45 24.75
N SER A 385 -11.90 20.29 25.67
CA SER A 385 -12.26 21.66 25.34
C SER A 385 -11.07 22.57 25.10
N ASN A 386 -9.95 22.29 25.75
CA ASN A 386 -8.68 22.96 25.47
C ASN A 386 -8.09 22.55 24.11
N GLY A 387 -8.49 21.39 23.56
CA GLY A 387 -8.04 20.94 22.24
C GLY A 387 -8.82 21.53 21.06
N TRP A 388 -10.02 22.10 21.28
CA TRP A 388 -10.85 22.70 20.22
C TRP A 388 -11.11 24.20 20.36
N LEU A 389 -10.23 24.92 21.07
CA LEU A 389 -10.28 26.37 21.19
C LEU A 389 -10.28 27.06 19.82
N ASP A 390 -10.87 28.25 19.75
CA ASP A 390 -10.96 29.00 18.49
C ASP A 390 -9.56 29.36 17.95
N ASP A 391 -8.74 30.02 18.78
CA ASP A 391 -7.35 30.34 18.44
C ASP A 391 -6.46 29.09 18.50
N SER A 392 -5.97 28.67 17.33
CA SER A 392 -5.14 27.49 17.17
C SER A 392 -3.82 27.54 17.96
N ARG A 393 -3.33 28.73 18.32
CA ARG A 393 -2.11 28.93 19.11
C ARG A 393 -2.29 28.61 20.59
N HIS A 394 -3.52 28.68 21.07
CA HIS A 394 -3.86 28.43 22.47
C HIS A 394 -4.38 27.00 22.69
N ARG A 395 -4.63 26.23 21.63
CA ARG A 395 -5.02 24.82 21.75
C ARG A 395 -3.91 24.03 22.44
N SER A 396 -4.30 23.07 23.28
CA SER A 396 -3.36 22.13 23.87
C SER A 396 -2.58 21.40 22.77
N SER A 397 -1.29 21.17 23.00
CA SER A 397 -0.51 20.31 22.11
C SER A 397 -0.98 18.85 22.24
N ILE A 398 -0.66 18.02 21.25
CA ILE A 398 -1.04 16.61 21.29
C ILE A 398 -0.35 15.88 22.45
N GLU A 399 0.90 16.21 22.76
CA GLU A 399 1.67 15.68 23.87
C GLU A 399 1.00 16.02 25.21
N THR A 400 0.47 17.25 25.32
CA THR A 400 -0.27 17.69 26.51
C THR A 400 -1.55 16.88 26.70
N ILE A 401 -2.29 16.63 25.63
CA ILE A 401 -3.51 15.80 25.66
C ILE A 401 -3.17 14.36 26.08
N VAL A 402 -2.12 13.76 25.50
CA VAL A 402 -1.65 12.42 25.87
C VAL A 402 -1.30 12.35 27.36
N GLN A 403 -0.54 13.32 27.86
CA GLN A 403 -0.14 13.38 29.28
C GLN A 403 -1.35 13.53 30.20
N GLN A 404 -2.31 14.40 29.86
CA GLN A 404 -3.49 14.65 30.68
C GLN A 404 -4.45 13.45 30.70
N LEU A 405 -4.72 12.82 29.55
CA LEU A 405 -5.52 11.59 29.47
C LEU A 405 -4.89 10.43 30.24
N GLY A 406 -3.56 10.32 30.21
CA GLY A 406 -2.80 9.28 30.90
C GLY A 406 -3.10 9.21 32.40
N LYS A 407 -3.38 10.36 33.04
CA LYS A 407 -3.76 10.44 34.47
C LYS A 407 -5.07 9.72 34.80
N TYR A 408 -5.94 9.54 33.80
CA TYR A 408 -7.27 8.93 33.95
C TYR A 408 -7.38 7.57 33.27
N ASN A 409 -6.31 7.05 32.68
CA ASN A 409 -6.31 5.74 32.06
C ASN A 409 -6.23 4.62 33.11
N THR A 410 -7.39 4.21 33.61
CA THR A 410 -7.51 3.16 34.62
C THR A 410 -7.94 1.81 34.03
N VAL A 411 -7.82 1.60 32.71
CA VAL A 411 -8.36 0.39 32.05
C VAL A 411 -7.73 -0.92 32.57
N TYR A 412 -6.52 -0.84 33.11
CA TYR A 412 -5.77 -1.98 33.68
C TYR A 412 -5.98 -2.17 35.20
N GLN A 413 -6.71 -1.26 35.84
CA GLN A 413 -7.15 -1.35 37.24
C GLN A 413 -8.54 -1.99 37.29
#